data_AF-A0A0K8JJG0-F1
#
_entry.id   AF-A0A0K8JJG0-F1
#
_cell.length_a   1.000
_cell.length_b   1.000
_cell.length_c   1.000
_cell.angle_alpha   90.00
_cell.angle_beta   90.00
_cell.angle_gamma   90.00
#
_symmetry.space_group_name_H-M   'P 1'
#
loop_
_entity.id
_entity.type
_entity.pdbx_description
1 polymer ?
#
loop_
_entity_poly.entity_id
_entity_poly.type
_entity_poly.pdbx_seq_one_letter_code
_entity_poly.pdbx_strand_id
1 'polypeptide(L)'
;MMLLQDEEWSKWSNVKIAEQCCVSDMTVGRLRKELEETHHQQSGRYEQPQQRKVKRNGTIYTQDTTNIGKTPFKQFIDNNKDKVRELAEENTVRNDSGEIVITKDDDWYMLSENLQRSDLTEVEKAEKLHEMMFGDRTITVRVASEKLGLSIGYISDLLKLHGYPTEIKEEIKEGNIGADTIRSINKLDTPEEQTKVVTYAIDNDLNRKQVDQTITIIQELPPSIRKKITDESEYTIEDAKEEYILFSK
;
A
#
# COMPACT_ATOMS: atom_id res chain seq x y z
N MET A 1 -35.46 -15.08 -28.59
CA MET A 1 -34.04 -15.41 -28.81
C MET A 1 -33.23 -14.19 -28.46
N MET A 2 -32.64 -14.15 -27.26
CA MET A 2 -31.81 -13.01 -26.82
C MET A 2 -30.35 -13.27 -27.18
N LEU A 3 -29.70 -12.29 -27.81
CA LEU A 3 -28.30 -12.35 -28.25
C LEU A 3 -27.36 -12.84 -27.14
N LEU A 4 -27.57 -12.45 -25.88
CA LEU A 4 -26.69 -12.82 -24.75
C LEU A 4 -26.86 -14.26 -24.26
N GLN A 5 -27.94 -14.94 -24.66
CA GLN A 5 -28.20 -16.34 -24.35
C GLN A 5 -27.74 -17.29 -25.46
N ASP A 6 -27.33 -16.74 -26.61
CA ASP A 6 -26.79 -17.52 -27.71
C ASP A 6 -25.44 -18.15 -27.35
N GLU A 7 -25.20 -19.38 -27.80
CA GLU A 7 -24.02 -20.16 -27.45
C GLU A 7 -22.71 -19.54 -27.94
N GLU A 8 -22.76 -18.79 -29.04
CA GLU A 8 -21.61 -18.10 -29.59
C GLU A 8 -21.35 -16.78 -28.85
N TRP A 9 -22.39 -15.97 -28.68
CA TRP A 9 -22.30 -14.63 -28.10
C TRP A 9 -22.08 -14.62 -26.59
N SER A 10 -22.60 -15.62 -25.86
CA SER A 10 -22.34 -15.78 -24.42
C SER A 10 -20.85 -15.93 -24.09
N LYS A 11 -20.05 -16.50 -25.02
CA LYS A 11 -18.61 -16.75 -24.84
C LYS A 11 -17.74 -15.51 -25.06
N TRP A 12 -18.28 -14.39 -25.56
CA TRP A 12 -17.53 -13.15 -25.80
C TRP A 12 -17.52 -12.20 -24.60
N SER A 13 -16.53 -11.31 -24.53
CA SER A 13 -16.42 -10.28 -23.48
C SER A 13 -17.48 -9.17 -23.64
N ASN A 14 -17.83 -8.49 -22.54
CA ASN A 14 -18.77 -7.36 -22.56
C ASN A 14 -18.35 -6.28 -23.57
N VAL A 15 -17.05 -5.95 -23.60
CA VAL A 15 -16.47 -4.96 -24.52
C VAL A 15 -16.66 -5.37 -25.97
N LYS A 16 -16.43 -6.65 -26.31
CA LYS A 16 -16.58 -7.11 -27.70
C LYS A 16 -18.04 -7.06 -28.16
N ILE A 17 -18.96 -7.47 -27.29
CA ILE A 17 -20.39 -7.44 -27.59
C ILE A 17 -20.84 -5.98 -27.72
N ALA A 18 -20.39 -5.12 -26.81
CA ALA A 18 -20.64 -3.68 -26.83
C ALA A 18 -20.18 -3.02 -28.14
N GLU A 19 -18.97 -3.34 -28.62
CA GLU A 19 -18.47 -2.88 -29.91
C GLU A 19 -19.35 -3.30 -31.09
N GLN A 20 -19.78 -4.57 -31.13
CA GLN A 20 -20.60 -5.09 -32.25
C GLN A 20 -22.03 -4.56 -32.22
N CYS A 21 -22.56 -4.29 -31.03
CA CYS A 21 -23.92 -3.81 -30.83
C CYS A 21 -24.02 -2.29 -30.66
N CYS A 22 -22.90 -1.56 -30.75
CA CYS A 22 -22.82 -0.11 -30.56
C CYS A 22 -23.42 0.38 -29.23
N VAL A 23 -23.16 -0.33 -28.13
CA VAL A 23 -23.61 0.03 -26.77
C VAL A 23 -22.43 0.11 -25.80
N SER A 24 -22.65 0.59 -24.57
CA SER A 24 -21.59 0.55 -23.54
C SER A 24 -21.40 -0.86 -22.97
N ASP A 25 -20.17 -1.19 -22.58
CA ASP A 25 -19.84 -2.46 -21.92
C ASP A 25 -20.54 -2.60 -20.56
N MET A 26 -20.78 -1.48 -19.88
CA MET A 26 -21.59 -1.40 -18.66
C MET A 26 -23.05 -1.80 -18.91
N THR A 27 -23.63 -1.39 -20.06
CA THR A 27 -24.99 -1.78 -20.47
C THR A 27 -25.07 -3.30 -20.68
N VAL A 28 -24.09 -3.89 -21.37
CA VAL A 28 -24.02 -5.34 -21.59
C VAL A 28 -23.85 -6.09 -20.26
N GLY A 29 -23.00 -5.57 -19.36
CA GLY A 29 -22.82 -6.13 -18.02
C GLY A 29 -24.09 -6.12 -17.19
N ARG A 30 -24.86 -5.03 -17.23
CA ARG A 30 -26.15 -4.92 -16.54
C ARG A 30 -27.17 -5.91 -17.09
N LEU A 31 -27.30 -6.01 -18.42
CA LEU A 31 -28.21 -6.96 -19.06
C LEU A 31 -27.85 -8.42 -18.72
N ARG A 32 -26.56 -8.78 -18.67
CA ARG A 32 -26.13 -10.11 -18.22
C ARG A 32 -26.54 -10.39 -16.78
N LYS A 33 -26.40 -9.42 -15.89
CA LYS A 33 -26.81 -9.54 -14.50
C LYS A 33 -28.34 -9.66 -14.35
N GLU A 34 -29.11 -8.88 -15.10
CA GLU A 34 -30.57 -8.97 -15.14
C GLU A 34 -31.03 -10.35 -15.65
N LEU A 35 -30.31 -10.95 -16.60
CA LEU A 35 -30.57 -12.32 -17.05
C LEU A 35 -30.28 -13.36 -15.96
N GLU A 36 -29.17 -13.24 -15.23
CA GLU A 36 -28.88 -14.09 -14.08
C GLU A 36 -29.97 -14.01 -13.01
N GLU A 37 -30.43 -12.79 -12.69
CA GLU A 37 -31.45 -12.53 -11.68
C GLU A 37 -32.83 -13.06 -12.09
N THR A 38 -33.21 -12.95 -13.37
CA THR A 38 -34.49 -13.47 -13.90
C THR A 38 -34.55 -15.01 -13.87
N HIS A 39 -33.39 -15.68 -14.01
CA HIS A 39 -33.26 -17.14 -13.99
C HIS A 39 -33.15 -17.76 -12.59
N HIS A 40 -33.15 -16.95 -11.52
CA HIS A 40 -33.19 -17.48 -10.15
C HIS A 40 -34.61 -17.91 -9.69
N GLN A 41 -35.65 -17.63 -10.48
CA GLN A 41 -37.05 -18.00 -10.17
C GLN A 41 -37.60 -19.18 -10.98
N GLN A 42 -36.92 -19.62 -12.05
CA GLN A 42 -37.24 -20.84 -12.81
C GLN A 42 -35.99 -21.71 -12.91
N SER A 43 -36.15 -23.02 -12.82
CA SER A 43 -35.14 -24.06 -12.53
C SER A 43 -34.00 -24.27 -13.56
N GLY A 44 -33.59 -23.25 -14.32
CA GLY A 44 -32.42 -23.28 -15.19
C GLY A 44 -31.48 -22.11 -14.88
N ARG A 45 -30.40 -22.35 -14.13
CA ARG A 45 -29.37 -21.34 -13.87
C ARG A 45 -28.69 -20.94 -15.18
N TYR A 46 -28.67 -19.65 -15.49
CA TYR A 46 -27.70 -19.10 -16.43
C TYR A 46 -26.36 -18.98 -15.71
N GLU A 47 -25.38 -19.82 -16.08
CA GLU A 47 -24.03 -19.74 -15.55
C GLU A 47 -23.14 -18.95 -16.52
N GLN A 48 -22.48 -17.90 -16.02
CA GLN A 48 -21.47 -17.21 -16.81
C GLN A 48 -20.35 -18.19 -17.17
N PRO A 49 -19.89 -18.20 -18.43
CA PRO A 49 -18.84 -19.12 -18.84
C PRO A 49 -17.52 -18.75 -18.13
N GLN A 50 -16.94 -19.74 -17.46
CA GLN A 50 -15.64 -19.65 -16.77
C GLN A 50 -14.47 -19.34 -17.72
N GLN A 51 -14.69 -19.54 -19.02
CA GLN A 51 -13.75 -19.20 -20.07
C GLN A 51 -14.44 -18.29 -21.10
N ARG A 52 -13.78 -17.19 -21.48
CA ARG A 52 -14.27 -16.30 -22.54
C ARG A 52 -13.24 -16.11 -23.64
N LYS A 53 -13.73 -15.86 -24.86
CA LYS A 53 -12.90 -15.48 -26.01
C LYS A 53 -12.58 -13.99 -25.95
N VAL A 54 -11.31 -13.66 -26.13
CA VAL A 54 -10.82 -12.28 -26.22
C VAL A 54 -9.94 -12.16 -27.46
N LYS A 55 -10.15 -11.12 -28.27
CA LYS A 55 -9.31 -10.82 -29.43
C LYS A 55 -8.31 -9.73 -29.05
N ARG A 56 -7.01 -10.00 -29.20
CA ARG A 56 -5.92 -9.02 -29.01
C ARG A 56 -5.00 -9.07 -30.22
N ASN A 57 -4.72 -7.92 -30.84
CA ASN A 57 -3.86 -7.79 -32.02
C ASN A 57 -4.19 -8.80 -33.15
N GLY A 58 -5.48 -9.04 -33.42
CA GLY A 58 -5.89 -9.96 -34.49
C GLY A 58 -6.05 -11.42 -34.09
N THR A 59 -5.41 -11.87 -33.01
CA THR A 59 -5.44 -13.27 -32.53
C THR A 59 -6.51 -13.47 -31.45
N ILE A 60 -7.21 -14.60 -31.50
CA ILE A 60 -8.24 -14.98 -30.51
C ILE A 60 -7.60 -15.86 -29.44
N TYR A 61 -7.78 -15.46 -28.17
CA TYR A 61 -7.33 -16.19 -26.99
C TYR A 61 -8.51 -16.64 -26.15
N THR A 62 -8.36 -17.76 -25.46
CA THR A 62 -9.28 -18.19 -24.40
C THR A 62 -8.74 -17.70 -23.07
N GLN A 63 -9.52 -16.91 -22.34
CA GLN A 63 -9.17 -16.37 -21.04
C GLN A 63 -10.05 -16.99 -19.95
N ASP A 64 -9.44 -17.57 -18.92
CA ASP A 64 -10.12 -17.99 -17.69
C ASP A 64 -10.52 -16.76 -16.87
N THR A 65 -11.79 -16.68 -16.51
CA THR A 65 -12.41 -15.55 -15.81
C THR A 65 -12.82 -15.86 -14.38
N THR A 66 -12.60 -17.08 -13.90
CA THR A 66 -13.05 -17.58 -12.57
C THR A 66 -12.61 -16.70 -11.40
N ASN A 67 -11.48 -16.01 -11.54
CA ASN A 67 -10.86 -15.17 -10.52
C ASN A 67 -10.91 -13.66 -10.84
N ILE A 68 -11.49 -13.25 -11.97
CA ILE A 68 -11.56 -11.83 -12.34
C ILE A 68 -12.55 -11.13 -11.41
N GLY A 69 -12.07 -10.14 -10.64
CA GLY A 69 -12.88 -9.39 -9.67
C GLY A 69 -12.92 -9.98 -8.26
N LYS A 70 -12.32 -11.14 -8.02
CA LYS A 70 -12.08 -11.65 -6.67
C LYS A 70 -10.70 -11.18 -6.20
N THR A 71 -10.66 -10.39 -5.14
CA THR A 71 -9.37 -10.01 -4.53
C THR A 71 -8.71 -11.30 -4.01
N PRO A 72 -7.43 -11.57 -4.34
CA PRO A 72 -6.75 -12.82 -3.95
C PRO A 72 -6.86 -13.14 -2.46
N PHE A 73 -6.87 -12.10 -1.63
CA PHE A 73 -7.03 -12.21 -0.18
C PHE A 73 -8.40 -12.75 0.24
N LYS A 74 -9.50 -12.29 -0.38
CA LYS A 74 -10.84 -12.77 -0.03
C LYS A 74 -10.99 -14.27 -0.33
N GLN A 75 -10.42 -14.70 -1.45
CA GLN A 75 -10.42 -16.10 -1.87
C GLN A 75 -9.53 -16.96 -0.96
N PHE A 76 -8.40 -16.42 -0.51
CA PHE A 76 -7.56 -17.07 0.51
C PHE A 76 -8.30 -17.25 1.84
N ILE A 77 -8.97 -16.21 2.35
CA ILE A 77 -9.75 -16.29 3.59
C ILE A 77 -10.91 -17.28 3.45
N ASP A 78 -11.67 -17.24 2.36
CA ASP A 78 -12.78 -18.17 2.12
C ASP A 78 -12.31 -19.63 2.08
N ASN A 79 -11.15 -19.90 1.49
CA ASN A 79 -10.55 -21.24 1.41
C ASN A 79 -9.92 -21.71 2.73
N ASN A 80 -9.67 -20.81 3.69
CA ASN A 80 -8.99 -21.10 4.95
C ASN A 80 -9.83 -20.73 6.18
N LYS A 81 -11.16 -20.64 6.06
CA LYS A 81 -12.06 -20.17 7.13
C LYS A 81 -11.83 -20.84 8.49
N ASP A 82 -11.67 -22.16 8.52
CA ASP A 82 -11.48 -22.90 9.77
C ASP A 82 -10.15 -22.56 10.44
N LYS A 83 -9.07 -22.43 9.66
CA LYS A 83 -7.76 -21.99 10.18
C LYS A 83 -7.78 -20.55 10.66
N VAL A 84 -8.49 -19.67 9.93
CA VAL A 84 -8.66 -18.26 10.33
C VAL A 84 -9.45 -18.18 11.65
N ARG A 85 -10.46 -19.03 11.82
CA ARG A 85 -11.24 -19.12 13.06
C ARG A 85 -10.42 -19.67 14.22
N GLU A 86 -9.68 -20.75 14.02
CA GLU A 86 -8.78 -21.33 15.03
C GLU A 86 -7.73 -20.32 15.49
N LEU A 87 -7.12 -19.60 14.55
CA LEU A 87 -6.16 -18.53 14.84
C LEU A 87 -6.81 -17.37 15.61
N ALA A 88 -8.07 -17.02 15.31
CA ALA A 88 -8.81 -15.99 16.04
C ALA A 88 -9.14 -16.43 17.47
N GLU A 89 -9.50 -17.70 17.66
CA GLU A 89 -9.75 -18.30 18.98
C GLU A 89 -8.47 -18.35 19.84
N GLU A 90 -7.31 -18.73 19.27
CA GLU A 90 -6.01 -18.72 19.95
C GLU A 90 -5.55 -17.32 20.40
N ASN A 91 -5.91 -16.28 19.64
CA ASN A 91 -5.51 -14.90 19.92
C ASN A 91 -6.52 -14.12 20.79
N THR A 92 -7.51 -14.80 21.39
CA THR A 92 -8.53 -14.18 22.25
C THR A 92 -8.30 -14.54 23.71
N VAL A 93 -7.95 -13.56 24.55
CA VAL A 93 -7.78 -13.74 26.00
C VAL A 93 -9.12 -13.54 26.70
N ARG A 94 -9.49 -14.49 27.56
CA ARG A 94 -10.72 -14.46 28.38
C ARG A 94 -10.39 -14.43 29.87
N ASN A 95 -11.23 -13.78 30.67
CA ASN A 95 -11.13 -13.81 32.13
C ASN A 95 -11.79 -15.08 32.70
N ASP A 96 -11.72 -15.26 34.02
CA ASP A 96 -12.26 -16.43 34.72
C ASP A 96 -13.79 -16.59 34.57
N SER A 97 -14.53 -15.52 34.24
CA SER A 97 -15.95 -15.55 33.91
C SER A 97 -16.25 -15.89 32.44
N GLY A 98 -15.20 -16.10 31.62
CA GLY A 98 -15.30 -16.44 30.19
C GLY A 98 -15.56 -15.23 29.28
N GLU A 99 -15.55 -14.02 29.82
CA GLU A 99 -15.67 -12.78 29.07
C GLU A 99 -14.35 -12.49 28.36
N ILE A 100 -14.44 -11.99 27.14
CA ILE A 100 -13.27 -11.56 26.37
C ILE A 100 -12.72 -10.29 27.02
N VAL A 101 -11.47 -10.34 27.46
CA VAL A 101 -10.78 -9.22 28.13
C VAL A 101 -9.71 -8.58 27.27
N ILE A 102 -9.14 -9.32 26.31
CA ILE A 102 -8.23 -8.79 25.30
C ILE A 102 -8.42 -9.57 24.00
N THR A 103 -8.82 -8.88 22.94
CA THR A 103 -8.70 -9.35 21.56
C THR A 103 -7.47 -8.73 20.91
N LYS A 104 -6.92 -9.39 19.88
CA LYS A 104 -5.94 -8.74 18.98
C LYS A 104 -6.43 -7.40 18.43
N ASP A 105 -7.74 -7.20 18.30
CA ASP A 105 -8.33 -5.93 17.90
C ASP A 105 -8.27 -4.86 19.02
N ASP A 106 -8.31 -5.28 20.28
CA ASP A 106 -8.10 -4.40 21.44
C ASP A 106 -6.66 -3.89 21.51
N ASP A 107 -5.67 -4.70 21.10
CA ASP A 107 -4.27 -4.24 21.03
C ASP A 107 -4.10 -3.08 20.03
N TRP A 108 -4.83 -3.09 18.91
CA TRP A 108 -4.84 -1.98 17.95
C TRP A 108 -5.54 -0.74 18.51
N TYR A 109 -6.59 -0.93 19.30
CA TYR A 109 -7.25 0.18 20.00
C TYR A 109 -6.32 0.79 21.05
N MET A 110 -5.64 -0.03 21.86
CA MET A 110 -4.62 0.42 22.81
C MET A 110 -3.43 1.09 22.12
N LEU A 111 -3.00 0.57 20.97
CA LEU A 111 -1.96 1.21 20.16
C LEU A 111 -2.44 2.57 19.65
N SER A 112 -3.71 2.71 19.25
CA SER A 112 -4.26 3.98 18.76
C SER A 112 -4.23 5.07 19.85
N GLU A 113 -4.61 4.74 21.09
CA GLU A 113 -4.51 5.66 22.22
C GLU A 113 -3.04 5.99 22.55
N ASN A 114 -2.17 4.98 22.53
CA ASN A 114 -0.75 5.18 22.83
C ASN A 114 -0.01 5.99 21.76
N LEU A 115 -0.36 5.84 20.48
CA LEU A 115 0.21 6.60 19.36
C LEU A 115 -0.23 8.06 19.37
N GLN A 116 -1.39 8.37 19.95
CA GLN A 116 -1.89 9.74 20.10
C GLN A 116 -1.25 10.49 21.28
N ARG A 117 -0.46 9.82 22.11
CA ARG A 117 0.27 10.49 23.19
C ARG A 117 1.31 11.45 22.62
N SER A 118 1.31 12.67 23.14
CA SER A 118 2.20 13.74 22.69
C SER A 118 3.66 13.56 23.11
N ASP A 119 3.94 12.63 24.04
CA ASP A 119 5.29 12.34 24.53
C ASP A 119 6.01 11.25 23.73
N LEU A 120 5.32 10.53 22.83
CA LEU A 120 5.94 9.51 22.01
C LEU A 120 6.69 10.14 20.82
N THR A 121 7.97 9.83 20.70
CA THR A 121 8.76 10.18 19.52
C THR A 121 8.26 9.44 18.29
N GLU A 122 8.46 10.01 17.10
CA GLU A 122 8.04 9.33 15.85
C GLU A 122 8.75 7.98 15.66
N VAL A 123 9.97 7.83 16.18
CA VAL A 123 10.71 6.56 16.14
C VAL A 123 10.04 5.50 17.02
N GLU A 124 9.62 5.84 18.23
CA GLU A 124 8.88 4.89 19.09
C GLU A 124 7.53 4.51 18.47
N LYS A 125 6.86 5.45 17.80
CA LYS A 125 5.62 5.17 17.05
C LYS A 125 5.89 4.15 15.93
N ALA A 126 6.99 4.35 15.19
CA ALA A 126 7.41 3.45 14.13
C ALA A 126 7.77 2.05 14.65
N GLU A 127 8.50 1.95 15.75
CA GLU A 127 8.87 0.68 16.40
C GLU A 127 7.62 -0.12 16.83
N LYS A 128 6.68 0.50 17.55
CA LYS A 128 5.44 -0.15 17.98
C LYS A 128 4.54 -0.57 16.82
N LEU A 129 4.41 0.31 15.82
CA LEU A 129 3.64 0.00 14.61
C LEU A 129 4.23 -1.20 13.87
N HIS A 130 5.55 -1.23 13.71
CA HIS A 130 6.25 -2.34 13.07
C HIS A 130 6.05 -3.63 13.86
N GLU A 131 6.26 -3.64 15.18
CA GLU A 131 6.02 -4.81 16.05
C GLU A 131 4.62 -5.39 15.84
N MET A 132 3.60 -4.53 15.87
CA MET A 132 2.19 -4.91 15.72
C MET A 132 1.86 -5.45 14.32
N MET A 133 2.39 -4.82 13.27
CA MET A 133 2.15 -5.26 11.89
C MET A 133 2.91 -6.56 11.55
N PHE A 134 4.13 -6.75 12.07
CA PHE A 134 4.94 -7.92 11.76
C PHE A 134 4.59 -9.14 12.62
N GLY A 135 4.03 -8.92 13.82
CA GLY A 135 3.44 -9.98 14.65
C GLY A 135 2.24 -10.65 13.98
N ASP A 136 1.56 -9.98 13.06
CA ASP A 136 0.44 -10.53 12.29
C ASP A 136 0.55 -10.23 10.79
N ARG A 137 1.01 -11.23 10.03
CA ARG A 137 1.20 -11.13 8.56
C ARG A 137 -0.09 -10.89 7.78
N THR A 138 -1.27 -10.94 8.41
CA THR A 138 -2.55 -10.59 7.77
C THR A 138 -2.80 -9.09 7.74
N ILE A 139 -2.05 -8.30 8.52
CA ILE A 139 -2.21 -6.86 8.61
C ILE A 139 -1.44 -6.16 7.50
N THR A 140 -2.18 -5.45 6.66
CA THR A 140 -1.62 -4.57 5.62
C THR A 140 -1.59 -3.12 6.13
N VAL A 141 -0.82 -2.25 5.48
CA VAL A 141 -0.81 -0.80 5.75
C VAL A 141 -2.22 -0.20 5.70
N ARG A 142 -3.07 -0.69 4.79
CA ARG A 142 -4.47 -0.27 4.67
C ARG A 142 -5.29 -0.68 5.88
N VAL A 143 -5.15 -1.92 6.33
CA VAL A 143 -5.86 -2.43 7.50
C VAL A 143 -5.40 -1.71 8.77
N ALA A 144 -4.09 -1.49 8.93
CA ALA A 144 -3.54 -0.70 10.02
C ALA A 144 -4.07 0.74 10.01
N SER A 145 -4.22 1.35 8.84
CA SER A 145 -4.80 2.70 8.66
C SER A 145 -6.25 2.76 9.12
N GLU A 146 -7.05 1.77 8.76
CA GLU A 146 -8.45 1.67 9.20
C GLU A 146 -8.54 1.43 10.71
N LYS A 147 -7.70 0.57 11.28
CA LYS A 147 -7.68 0.25 12.71
C LYS A 147 -7.21 1.42 13.58
N LEU A 148 -6.24 2.20 13.13
CA LEU A 148 -5.65 3.30 13.90
C LEU A 148 -6.31 4.67 13.63
N GLY A 149 -7.17 4.78 12.62
CA GLY A 149 -7.73 6.07 12.19
C GLY A 149 -6.68 7.04 11.63
N LEU A 150 -5.51 6.52 11.23
CA LEU A 150 -4.40 7.28 10.69
C LEU A 150 -4.36 7.17 9.17
N SER A 151 -3.79 8.16 8.48
CA SER A 151 -3.65 8.09 7.03
C SER A 151 -2.68 6.97 6.62
N ILE A 152 -2.99 6.28 5.52
CA ILE A 152 -2.11 5.28 4.90
C ILE A 152 -0.69 5.85 4.65
N GLY A 153 -0.61 7.12 4.24
CA GLY A 153 0.66 7.80 4.02
C GLY A 153 1.49 7.92 5.29
N TYR A 154 0.87 8.32 6.40
CA TYR A 154 1.55 8.43 7.68
C TYR A 154 2.03 7.07 8.21
N ILE A 155 1.21 6.02 8.10
CA ILE A 155 1.63 4.66 8.47
C ILE A 155 2.80 4.20 7.60
N SER A 156 2.75 4.47 6.28
CA SER A 156 3.88 4.19 5.39
C SER A 156 5.13 4.97 5.78
N ASP A 157 4.98 6.22 6.22
CA ASP A 157 6.11 7.05 6.64
C ASP A 157 6.77 6.51 7.92
N LEU A 158 5.96 6.09 8.90
CA LEU A 158 6.44 5.43 10.12
C LEU A 158 7.14 4.10 9.83
N LEU A 159 6.60 3.27 8.93
CA LEU A 159 7.25 2.01 8.58
C LEU A 159 8.61 2.22 7.89
N LYS A 160 8.74 3.25 7.06
CA LYS A 160 10.03 3.62 6.47
C LYS A 160 11.01 4.12 7.53
N LEU A 161 10.54 4.96 8.46
CA LEU A 161 11.32 5.47 9.59
C LEU A 161 11.91 4.34 10.44
N HIS A 162 11.18 3.26 10.66
CA HIS A 162 11.71 2.09 11.38
C HIS A 162 13.00 1.55 10.75
N GLY A 163 13.09 1.58 9.41
CA GLY A 163 14.23 1.13 8.62
C GLY A 163 15.36 2.15 8.46
N TYR A 164 15.27 3.33 9.09
CA TYR A 164 16.36 4.31 9.04
C TYR A 164 17.60 3.79 9.78
N PRO A 165 18.80 4.28 9.39
CA PRO A 165 20.03 4.14 10.18
C PRO A 165 19.83 4.54 11.65
N THR A 166 20.56 3.89 12.54
CA THR A 166 20.44 4.10 13.99
C THR A 166 20.76 5.55 14.35
N GLU A 167 21.78 6.12 13.70
CA GLU A 167 22.26 7.48 13.89
C GLU A 167 21.13 8.49 13.62
N ILE A 168 20.42 8.34 12.49
CA ILE A 168 19.30 9.23 12.14
C ILE A 168 18.15 9.09 13.14
N LYS A 169 17.88 7.86 13.61
CA LYS A 169 16.84 7.62 14.62
C LYS A 169 17.16 8.28 15.95
N GLU A 170 18.42 8.33 16.35
CA GLU A 170 18.87 9.04 17.56
C GLU A 170 18.63 10.55 17.41
N GLU A 171 19.00 11.15 16.28
CA GLU A 171 18.75 12.58 16.01
C GLU A 171 17.26 12.96 16.05
N ILE A 172 16.39 12.07 15.55
CA ILE A 172 14.93 12.26 15.61
C ILE A 172 14.42 12.11 17.05
N LYS A 173 14.97 11.17 17.83
CA LYS A 173 14.61 10.96 19.25
C LYS A 173 15.01 12.16 20.11
N GLU A 174 16.18 12.76 19.84
CA GLU A 174 16.68 13.95 20.54
C GLU A 174 15.93 15.24 20.14
N GLY A 175 15.19 15.22 19.03
CA GLY A 175 14.40 16.35 18.56
C GLY A 175 15.18 17.31 17.64
N ASN A 176 16.39 16.94 17.23
CA ASN A 176 17.19 17.70 16.26
C ASN A 176 16.55 17.65 14.86
N ILE A 177 15.77 16.60 14.58
CA ILE A 177 14.94 16.47 13.37
C ILE A 177 13.45 16.35 13.74
N GLY A 178 12.66 17.32 13.27
CA GLY A 178 11.21 17.32 13.46
C GLY A 178 10.45 16.27 12.64
N ALA A 179 9.28 15.87 13.13
CA ALA A 179 8.38 14.89 12.50
C ALA A 179 7.98 15.26 11.06
N ASP A 180 7.87 16.55 10.77
CA ASP A 180 7.50 17.07 9.45
C ASP A 180 8.62 16.93 8.41
N THR A 181 9.87 16.85 8.85
CA THR A 181 11.05 16.59 8.02
C THR A 181 11.19 15.11 7.64
N ILE A 182 10.71 14.19 8.48
CA ILE A 182 10.77 12.74 8.23
C ILE A 182 10.10 12.37 6.90
N ARG A 183 8.94 12.97 6.61
CA ARG A 183 8.23 12.75 5.35
C ARG A 183 9.05 13.20 4.13
N SER A 184 9.88 14.22 4.28
CA SER A 184 10.78 14.69 3.24
C SER A 184 11.93 13.72 3.06
N ILE A 185 12.56 13.27 4.15
CA ILE A 185 13.66 12.28 4.15
C ILE A 185 13.21 10.96 3.50
N ASN A 186 11.96 10.54 3.72
CA ASN A 186 11.35 9.34 3.12
C ASN A 186 11.26 9.32 1.57
N LYS A 187 11.58 10.45 0.91
CA LYS A 187 11.66 10.57 -0.55
C LYS A 187 13.05 10.18 -1.09
N LEU A 188 14.07 10.11 -0.23
CA LEU A 188 15.42 9.66 -0.59
C LEU A 188 15.43 8.13 -0.72
N ASP A 189 16.23 7.61 -1.65
CA ASP A 189 16.15 6.20 -2.05
C ASP A 189 17.07 5.32 -1.22
N THR A 190 18.18 5.86 -0.71
CA THR A 190 19.19 5.07 0.02
C THR A 190 19.44 5.61 1.42
N PRO A 191 19.84 4.75 2.37
CA PRO A 191 20.23 5.18 3.72
C PRO A 191 21.39 6.19 3.72
N GLU A 192 22.33 6.07 2.80
CA GLU A 192 23.48 6.97 2.69
C GLU A 192 23.06 8.38 2.30
N GLU A 193 22.11 8.52 1.36
CA GLU A 193 21.51 9.81 1.03
C GLU A 193 20.80 10.41 2.24
N GLN A 194 20.02 9.60 2.97
CA GLN A 194 19.32 10.05 4.18
C GLN A 194 20.31 10.58 5.21
N THR A 195 21.38 9.82 5.50
CA THR A 195 22.40 10.21 6.47
C THR A 195 23.05 11.52 6.08
N LYS A 196 23.54 11.66 4.84
CA LYS A 196 24.21 12.88 4.39
C LYS A 196 23.29 14.10 4.42
N VAL A 197 22.03 13.95 4.01
CA VAL A 197 21.05 15.05 4.05
C VAL A 197 20.70 15.45 5.48
N VAL A 198 20.53 14.48 6.38
CA VAL A 198 20.23 14.73 7.79
C VAL A 198 21.40 15.43 8.49
N THR A 199 22.62 14.91 8.33
CA THR A 199 23.83 15.54 8.88
C THR A 199 23.97 16.97 8.37
N TYR A 200 23.86 17.18 7.05
CA TYR A 200 23.90 18.51 6.46
C TYR A 200 22.81 19.44 7.02
N ALA A 201 21.59 18.92 7.22
CA ALA A 201 20.48 19.69 7.76
C ALA A 201 20.72 20.14 9.21
N ILE A 202 21.29 19.26 10.05
CA ILE A 202 21.63 19.56 11.45
C ILE A 202 22.79 20.56 11.51
N ASP A 203 23.88 20.30 10.79
CA ASP A 203 25.09 21.13 10.80
C ASP A 203 24.82 22.57 10.34
N ASN A 204 23.82 22.76 9.48
CA ASN A 204 23.46 24.06 8.92
C ASN A 204 22.15 24.64 9.48
N ASP A 205 21.57 24.05 10.53
CA ASP A 205 20.31 24.47 11.16
C ASP A 205 19.18 24.72 10.14
N LEU A 206 19.00 23.77 9.21
CA LEU A 206 18.05 23.91 8.12
C LEU A 206 16.61 23.73 8.60
N ASN A 207 15.75 24.66 8.23
CA ASN A 207 14.31 24.47 8.39
C ASN A 207 13.76 23.48 7.35
N ARG A 208 12.57 22.94 7.61
CA ARG A 208 11.91 21.97 6.72
C ARG A 208 11.87 22.38 5.25
N LYS A 209 11.62 23.66 4.94
CA LYS A 209 11.56 24.12 3.53
C LYS A 209 12.93 24.01 2.85
N GLN A 210 14.00 24.33 3.57
CA GLN A 210 15.37 24.19 3.07
C GLN A 210 15.78 22.73 2.91
N VAL A 211 15.31 21.84 3.80
CA VAL A 211 15.50 20.39 3.65
C VAL A 211 14.76 19.89 2.41
N ASP A 212 13.49 20.25 2.24
CA ASP A 212 12.70 19.90 1.05
C ASP A 212 13.41 20.37 -0.24
N GLN A 213 13.92 21.60 -0.27
CA GLN A 213 14.68 22.13 -1.41
C GLN A 213 15.95 21.32 -1.68
N THR A 214 16.69 20.98 -0.63
CA THR A 214 17.92 20.18 -0.75
C THR A 214 17.63 18.80 -1.31
N ILE A 215 16.56 18.15 -0.86
CA ILE A 215 16.12 16.85 -1.37
C ILE A 215 15.67 16.96 -2.83
N THR A 216 14.94 18.01 -3.20
CA THR A 216 14.56 18.26 -4.61
C THR A 216 15.79 18.40 -5.50
N ILE A 217 16.79 19.17 -5.07
CA ILE A 217 18.06 19.29 -5.81
C ILE A 217 18.69 17.91 -6.02
N ILE A 218 18.79 17.09 -4.97
CA ILE A 218 19.38 15.75 -5.05
C ILE A 218 18.62 14.84 -6.02
N GLN A 219 17.29 14.91 -6.03
CA GLN A 219 16.46 14.11 -6.91
C GLN A 219 16.53 14.54 -8.39
N GLU A 220 16.83 15.81 -8.64
CA GLU A 220 17.00 16.35 -10.00
C GLU A 220 18.42 16.15 -10.56
N LEU A 221 19.38 15.73 -9.73
CA LEU A 221 20.73 15.43 -10.19
C LEU A 221 20.77 14.19 -11.10
N PRO A 222 21.63 14.20 -12.14
CA PRO A 222 21.93 13.02 -12.93
C PRO A 222 22.30 11.79 -12.07
N PRO A 223 21.88 10.57 -12.47
CA PRO A 223 22.16 9.34 -11.70
C PRO A 223 23.64 9.12 -11.39
N SER A 224 24.54 9.54 -12.28
CA SER A 224 25.99 9.46 -12.10
C SER A 224 26.49 10.31 -10.93
N ILE A 225 25.88 11.48 -10.70
CA ILE A 225 26.24 12.39 -9.61
C ILE A 225 25.61 11.90 -8.31
N ARG A 226 24.34 11.50 -8.37
CA ARG A 226 23.63 10.93 -7.23
C ARG A 226 24.33 9.68 -6.66
N LYS A 227 24.94 8.86 -7.53
CA LYS A 227 25.78 7.72 -7.12
C LYS A 227 27.05 8.13 -6.37
N LYS A 228 27.61 9.32 -6.59
CA LYS A 228 28.74 9.80 -5.76
C LYS A 228 28.31 10.07 -4.32
N ILE A 229 27.08 10.54 -4.12
CA ILE A 229 26.52 10.75 -2.77
C ILE A 229 26.51 9.43 -2.00
N THR A 230 26.21 8.30 -2.65
CA THR A 230 26.19 6.98 -1.99
C THR A 230 27.57 6.35 -1.87
N ASP A 231 28.41 6.47 -2.91
CA ASP A 231 29.62 5.65 -3.04
C ASP A 231 30.89 6.35 -2.51
N GLU A 232 30.91 7.69 -2.49
CA GLU A 232 32.08 8.48 -2.12
C GLU A 232 31.87 9.14 -0.75
N SER A 233 32.59 8.69 0.27
CA SER A 233 32.45 9.18 1.65
C SER A 233 32.74 10.67 1.80
N GLU A 234 33.66 11.21 1.00
CA GLU A 234 34.06 12.63 1.06
C GLU A 234 33.10 13.55 0.30
N TYR A 235 32.23 13.00 -0.56
CA TYR A 235 31.32 13.80 -1.38
C TYR A 235 30.16 14.36 -0.54
N THR A 236 30.08 15.67 -0.41
CA THR A 236 29.13 16.36 0.47
C THR A 236 27.84 16.77 -0.23
N ILE A 237 26.86 17.24 0.56
CA ILE A 237 25.62 17.81 0.00
C ILE A 237 25.89 19.17 -0.66
N GLU A 238 26.88 19.93 -0.19
CA GLU A 238 27.35 21.16 -0.82
C GLU A 238 27.92 20.89 -2.22
N ASP A 239 28.77 19.86 -2.37
CA ASP A 239 29.31 19.47 -3.68
C ASP A 239 28.18 19.15 -4.66
N ALA A 240 27.16 18.41 -4.18
CA ALA A 240 25.97 18.07 -4.96
C ALA A 240 25.20 19.33 -5.42
N LYS A 241 25.08 20.34 -4.55
CA LYS A 241 24.41 21.62 -4.87
C LYS A 241 25.22 22.46 -5.85
N GLU A 242 26.55 22.46 -5.74
CA GLU A 242 27.42 23.13 -6.72
C GLU A 242 27.31 22.47 -8.11
N GLU A 243 27.34 21.14 -8.18
CA GLU A 243 27.14 20.41 -9.44
C GLU A 243 25.75 20.69 -10.05
N TYR A 244 24.69 20.79 -9.24
CA TYR A 244 23.36 21.17 -9.71
C TYR A 244 23.33 22.59 -10.33
N ILE A 245 24.01 23.55 -9.73
CA ILE A 245 24.12 24.92 -10.27
C ILE A 245 24.86 24.92 -11.61
N LEU A 246 25.87 24.08 -11.77
CA LEU A 246 26.60 23.92 -13.03
C LEU A 246 25.75 23.25 -14.10
N PHE A 247 24.91 22.28 -13.73
CA PHE A 247 24.03 21.57 -14.65
C PHE A 247 22.79 22.37 -15.08
N SER A 248 22.28 23.25 -14.22
CA SER A 248 21.09 24.06 -14.47
C SER A 248 21.34 25.35 -15.29
N LYS A 249 22.59 25.61 -15.69
CA LYS A 249 23.02 26.73 -16.56
C LYS A 249 23.20 26.28 -18.00
#